data_AF-A0A2H4UE31-F1
#
_entry.id   AF-A0A2H4UE31-F1
#
_cell.length_a   1.000
_cell.length_b   1.000
_cell.length_c   1.000
_cell.angle_alpha   90.00
_cell.angle_beta   90.00
_cell.angle_gamma   90.00
#
_symmetry.space_group_name_H-M   'P 1'
#
loop_
_entity.id
_entity.type
_entity.pdbx_description
1 polymer ?
#
loop_
_entity_poly.entity_id
_entity_poly.type
_entity_poly.pdbx_seq_one_letter_code
_entity_poly.pdbx_strand_id
1 'polypeptide(L)' 'MPPETEQKENTLQLSPETRSILRQYKTLINERRRESGLSPVTTAKVLEEICESATRQCAVYLCGHFILQGGQGDAQ' A
#
# COMPACT_ATOMS: atom_id res chain seq x y z
N MET A 1 28.75 -2.10 -23.19
CA MET A 1 27.33 -2.34 -22.84
C MET A 1 27.32 -3.07 -21.51
N PRO A 2 26.85 -2.47 -20.40
CA PRO A 2 26.73 -3.18 -19.15
C PRO A 2 25.52 -4.14 -19.20
N PRO A 3 25.59 -5.28 -18.50
CA PRO A 3 24.53 -6.29 -18.54
C PRO A 3 23.27 -5.75 -17.88
N GLU A 4 22.14 -6.08 -18.50
CA GLU A 4 20.78 -5.83 -18.01
C GLU A 4 20.71 -6.27 -16.55
N THR A 5 20.60 -5.29 -15.65
CA THR A 5 20.31 -5.53 -14.25
C THR A 5 18.94 -6.17 -14.24
N GLU A 6 18.94 -7.49 -14.06
CA GLU A 6 17.78 -8.32 -13.74
C GLU A 6 16.96 -7.56 -12.71
N GLN A 7 15.90 -6.90 -13.20
CA GLN A 7 14.87 -6.32 -12.37
C GLN A 7 14.22 -7.51 -11.69
N LYS A 8 14.81 -7.89 -10.57
CA LYS A 8 14.29 -8.89 -9.66
C LYS A 8 12.93 -8.34 -9.24
N GLU A 9 11.89 -8.80 -9.92
CA GLU A 9 10.51 -8.51 -9.58
C GLU A 9 10.42 -8.65 -8.07
N ASN A 10 10.21 -7.51 -7.41
CA ASN A 10 10.25 -7.41 -5.96
C ASN A 10 8.95 -8.05 -5.47
N THR A 11 8.85 -9.37 -5.59
CA THR A 11 7.72 -10.16 -5.13
C THR A 11 7.66 -9.92 -3.64
N LEU A 12 6.74 -9.06 -3.23
CA LEU A 12 6.52 -8.62 -1.86
C LEU A 12 6.30 -9.87 -1.00
N GLN A 13 7.37 -10.35 -0.35
CA GLN A 13 7.33 -11.55 0.48
C GLN A 13 6.71 -11.18 1.83
N LEU A 14 5.38 -11.11 1.82
CA LEU A 14 4.59 -10.82 3.01
C LEU A 14 4.50 -12.06 3.91
N SER A 15 4.67 -11.85 5.21
CA SER A 15 4.47 -12.91 6.18
C SER A 15 3.03 -13.46 6.07
N PRO A 16 2.79 -14.74 6.45
CA PRO A 16 1.43 -15.30 6.49
C PRO A 16 0.46 -14.44 7.29
N GLU A 17 0.93 -13.85 8.39
CA GLU A 17 0.16 -12.96 9.27
C GLU A 17 -0.24 -11.68 8.53
N THR A 18 0.71 -11.02 7.86
CA THR A 18 0.41 -9.82 7.06
C THR A 18 -0.57 -10.11 5.93
N ARG A 19 -0.43 -11.25 5.25
CA ARG A 19 -1.37 -11.68 4.21
C ARG A 19 -2.78 -11.91 4.75
N SER A 20 -2.89 -12.49 5.95
CA SER A 20 -4.18 -12.70 6.62
C SER A 20 -4.86 -11.37 6.93
N ILE A 21 -4.11 -10.42 7.48
CA ILE A 21 -4.60 -9.07 7.80
C ILE A 21 -5.07 -8.36 6.52
N LEU A 22 -4.27 -8.37 5.45
CA LEU A 22 -4.66 -7.74 4.18
C LEU A 22 -5.91 -8.39 3.56
N ARG A 23 -6.07 -9.70 3.71
CA ARG A 23 -7.29 -10.40 3.26
C ARG A 23 -8.51 -9.94 4.05
N GLN A 24 -8.40 -9.75 5.36
CA GLN A 24 -9.49 -9.20 6.18
C GLN A 24 -9.87 -7.78 5.74
N TYR A 25 -8.89 -6.90 5.54
CA TYR A 25 -9.14 -5.55 5.02
C TYR A 25 -9.82 -5.58 3.64
N LYS A 26 -9.32 -6.42 2.73
CA LYS A 26 -9.92 -6.59 1.40
C LYS A 26 -11.39 -7.01 1.49
N THR A 27 -11.73 -7.96 2.36
CA THR A 27 -13.12 -8.40 2.56
C THR A 27 -14.00 -7.25 3.04
N LEU A 28 -13.60 -6.55 4.11
CA LEU A 28 -14.35 -5.43 4.66
C LEU A 28 -14.53 -4.29 3.65
N ILE A 29 -13.49 -3.97 2.88
CA ILE A 29 -13.55 -2.94 1.84
C ILE A 29 -14.51 -3.37 0.73
N ASN A 30 -14.43 -4.62 0.28
CA ASN A 30 -15.30 -5.13 -0.78
C ASN A 30 -16.77 -5.20 -0.37
N GLU A 31 -17.07 -5.51 0.89
CA GLU A 31 -18.43 -5.45 1.44
C GLU A 31 -19.00 -4.04 1.34
N ARG A 32 -18.27 -3.03 1.84
CA ARG A 32 -18.68 -1.62 1.76
C ARG A 32 -18.82 -1.12 0.33
N ARG A 33 -17.90 -1.53 -0.55
CA ARG A 33 -17.96 -1.19 -1.99
C ARG A 33 -19.18 -1.82 -2.65
N ARG A 34 -19.51 -3.07 -2.33
CA ARG A 34 -20.72 -3.75 -2.82
C ARG A 34 -21.98 -3.02 -2.36
N GLU A 35 -22.06 -2.59 -1.11
CA GLU A 35 -23.17 -1.77 -0.59
C GLU A 35 -23.31 -0.44 -1.33
N SER A 36 -22.18 0.12 -1.79
CA SER A 36 -22.13 1.35 -2.58
C SER A 36 -22.26 1.14 -4.10
N GLY A 37 -22.55 -0.10 -4.56
CA GLY A 37 -22.65 -0.43 -5.99
C GLY A 37 -21.33 -0.39 -6.76
N LEU A 38 -20.20 -0.35 -6.06
CA LEU A 38 -18.85 -0.30 -6.64
C LEU A 38 -18.28 -1.70 -6.88
N SER A 39 -17.41 -1.81 -7.90
CA SER A 39 -16.67 -3.04 -8.19
C SER A 39 -15.70 -3.41 -7.07
N PRO A 40 -15.43 -4.71 -6.84
CA PRO A 40 -14.50 -5.17 -5.81
C PRO A 40 -13.05 -4.79 -6.16
N VAL A 41 -12.25 -4.57 -5.13
CA VAL A 41 -10.81 -4.29 -5.21
C VAL A 41 -9.97 -5.54 -4.98
N THR A 42 -8.77 -5.53 -5.56
CA THR A 42 -7.73 -6.54 -5.37
C THR A 42 -6.85 -6.19 -4.18
N THR A 43 -6.09 -7.16 -3.66
CA THR A 43 -5.11 -6.91 -2.58
C THR A 43 -4.05 -5.88 -3.01
N ALA A 44 -3.63 -5.91 -4.27
CA ALA A 44 -2.70 -4.94 -4.84
C ALA A 44 -3.29 -3.52 -4.75
N LYS A 45 -4.55 -3.33 -5.15
CA LYS A 45 -5.21 -2.02 -5.08
C LYS A 45 -5.37 -1.53 -3.63
N VAL A 46 -5.66 -2.43 -2.68
CA VAL A 46 -5.70 -2.07 -1.25
C VAL A 46 -4.34 -1.55 -0.78
N LEU A 47 -3.24 -2.20 -1.17
CA LEU A 47 -1.89 -1.75 -0.82
C LEU A 47 -1.54 -0.43 -1.47
N GLU A 48 -1.82 -0.27 -2.77
CA GLU A 48 -1.63 1.00 -3.48
C GLU A 48 -2.33 2.14 -2.76
N GLU A 49 -3.62 2.01 -2.45
CA GLU A 49 -4.39 3.05 -1.77
C GLU A 49 -3.88 3.35 -0.36
N ILE A 50 -3.40 2.34 0.39
CA ILE A 50 -2.78 2.55 1.70
C ILE A 50 -1.48 3.36 1.54
N CYS A 51 -0.63 2.99 0.58
CA CYS A 51 0.60 3.71 0.30
C CYS A 51 0.32 5.14 -0.16
N GLU A 52 -0.63 5.32 -1.06
CA GLU A 52 -1.03 6.60 -1.64
C GLU A 52 -1.69 7.52 -0.60
N SER A 53 -2.52 6.95 0.29
CA SER A 53 -3.05 7.67 1.44
C SER A 53 -1.93 8.07 2.39
N ALA A 54 -0.96 7.18 2.62
CA ALA A 54 0.14 7.46 3.51
C ALA A 54 1.03 8.59 2.98
N THR A 55 1.30 8.66 1.66
CA THR A 55 2.18 9.68 1.04
C THR A 55 1.55 11.07 0.87
N ARG A 56 0.22 11.18 0.96
CA ARG A 56 -0.48 12.47 0.89
C ARG A 56 -0.65 13.15 2.23
N GLN A 57 -0.34 12.47 3.33
CA GLN A 57 -0.61 12.96 4.67
C GLN A 57 0.67 13.54 5.27
N CYS A 58 0.65 14.82 5.67
CA CYS A 58 1.81 15.48 6.27
C CYS A 58 2.31 14.79 7.55
N ALA A 59 1.49 13.95 8.18
CA ALA A 59 1.95 13.01 9.19
C ALA A 59 1.04 11.77 9.24
N VAL A 60 1.64 10.60 9.47
CA VAL A 60 0.95 9.31 9.59
C VAL A 60 1.43 8.55 10.82
N TYR A 61 0.53 7.84 11.49
CA TYR A 61 0.90 6.90 12.56
C TYR A 61 0.82 5.47 12.02
N LEU A 62 1.97 4.84 11.83
CA LEU A 62 2.09 3.49 11.26
C LEU A 62 2.95 2.62 12.17
N CYS A 63 2.49 1.40 12.44
CA CYS A 63 3.25 0.39 13.19
C CYS A 63 3.81 0.89 14.54
N GLY A 64 3.03 1.72 15.27
CA GLY A 64 3.46 2.26 16.56
C GLY A 64 4.34 3.51 16.48
N HIS A 65 4.59 4.03 15.28
CA HIS A 65 5.49 5.16 15.05
C HIS A 65 4.76 6.30 14.36
N PHE A 66 5.03 7.53 14.81
CA PHE A 66 4.56 8.73 14.15
C PHE A 66 5.60 9.18 13.11
N ILE A 67 5.18 9.27 11.86
CA ILE A 67 5.99 9.63 10.70
C ILE A 67 5.50 10.98 10.21
N LEU A 68 6.31 12.03 10.35
CA LEU A 68 6.01 13.35 9.79
C LEU A 68 6.54 13.41 8.35
N GLN A 69 5.64 13.53 7.38
CA GLN A 69 5.99 13.76 5.97
C GLN A 69 6.13 15.26 5.72
N GLY A 70 7.33 15.77 5.99
CA GLY A 70 7.76 17.12 5.63
C GLY A 70 8.66 17.09 4.39
N GLY A 71 8.36 17.92 3.40
CA GLY A 71 9.03 17.93 2.09
C GLY A 71 10.51 18.32 2.16
N GLN A 72 11.37 17.39 1.77
CA GLN A 72 12.58 17.75 1.05
C GLN A 72 12.16 17.86 -0.42
N GLY A 73 11.91 19.09 -0.86
CA GLY A 73 11.61 19.38 -2.25
C GLY A 73 12.70 18.83 -3.15
N ASP A 74 12.31 18.55 -4.38
CA ASP A 74 13.21 18.27 -5.51
C ASP A 74 14.50 19.10 -5.36
N ALA A 75 15.63 18.42 -5.18
CA ALA A 75 16.92 19.07 -5.37
C ALA A 75 17.03 19.38 -6.86
N GLN A 76 17.04 20.69 -7.13
CA GLN A 76 17.34 21.34 -8.40
C GLN A 76 18.55 20.75 -9.14
#